data_AF-A0A2M7UD38-F1
#
_entry.id   AF-A0A2M7UD38-F1
#
_cell.length_a   1.000
_cell.length_b   1.000
_cell.length_c   1.000
_cell.angle_alpha   90.00
_cell.angle_beta   90.00
_cell.angle_gamma   90.00
#
_symmetry.space_group_name_H-M   'P 1'
#
loop_
_entity.id
_entity.type
_entity.pdbx_description
1 polymer ?
#
loop_
_entity_poly.entity_id
_entity_poly.type
_entity_poly.pdbx_seq_one_letter_code
_entity_poly.pdbx_strand_id
1 'polypeptide(L)'
;AKALKANANLAAVGCESCHGPGSEYKSKKVKEAVVAGTMTKASVGLLDPTEATCLVCHNSKSPTYKPFDWKSKQAAITHPNPAHTH
;
A
#
# COMPACT_ATOMS: atom_id res chain seq x y z
N ALA A 1 10.99 -8.24 11.80
CA ALA A 1 11.04 -6.86 12.35
C ALA A 1 12.00 -5.88 11.61
N LYS A 2 12.70 -6.26 10.52
CA LYS A 2 13.61 -5.35 9.80
C LYS A 2 12.88 -4.27 8.98
N ALA A 3 11.72 -4.58 8.40
CA ALA A 3 10.90 -3.64 7.62
C ALA A 3 10.24 -2.52 8.46
N LEU A 4 10.00 -2.77 9.75
CA LEU A 4 9.40 -1.78 10.67
C LEU A 4 10.36 -0.65 11.04
N LYS A 5 11.67 -0.91 11.13
CA LYS A 5 12.68 0.14 11.38
C LYS A 5 12.85 1.10 10.20
N ALA A 6 12.62 0.63 8.96
CA ALA A 6 12.74 1.44 7.75
C ALA A 6 11.55 2.41 7.56
N ASN A 7 10.41 2.15 8.20
CA ASN A 7 9.16 2.90 8.02
C ASN A 7 8.62 3.50 9.33
N ALA A 8 9.50 3.95 10.24
CA ALA A 8 9.08 4.52 11.53
C ALA A 8 8.08 5.68 11.38
N ASN A 9 8.19 6.47 10.31
CA ASN A 9 7.28 7.57 9.99
C ASN A 9 5.88 7.12 9.52
N LEU A 10 5.69 5.82 9.25
CA LEU A 10 4.41 5.20 8.90
C LEU A 10 3.87 4.31 10.02
N ALA A 11 4.45 4.36 11.23
CA ALA A 11 4.01 3.49 12.33
C ALA A 11 2.53 3.67 12.72
N ALA A 12 1.96 4.85 12.46
CA ALA A 12 0.54 5.14 12.67
C ALA A 12 -0.34 4.93 11.42
N VAL A 13 0.23 4.47 10.31
CA VAL A 13 -0.46 4.21 9.04
C VAL A 13 -0.55 2.69 8.85
N GLY A 14 -1.77 2.15 8.90
CA GLY A 14 -2.01 0.73 8.67
C GLY A 14 -1.84 0.32 7.20
N CYS A 15 -1.76 -0.99 6.97
CA CYS A 15 -1.72 -1.56 5.61
C CYS A 15 -2.96 -1.14 4.79
N GLU A 16 -4.08 -1.05 5.48
CA GLU A 16 -5.41 -0.79 4.93
C GLU A 16 -5.55 0.63 4.42
N SER A 17 -4.77 1.57 4.96
CA SER A 17 -4.72 2.96 4.50
C SER A 17 -4.23 3.08 3.05
N CYS A 18 -3.43 2.11 2.59
CA CYS A 18 -2.90 2.07 1.23
C CYS A 18 -3.58 1.00 0.37
N HIS A 19 -3.84 -0.17 0.95
CA HIS A 19 -4.23 -1.37 0.21
C HIS A 19 -5.69 -1.81 0.43
N GLY A 20 -6.49 -1.05 1.17
CA GLY A 20 -7.84 -1.47 1.54
C GLY A 20 -7.86 -2.60 2.57
N PRO A 21 -9.05 -3.08 2.99
CA PRO A 21 -9.20 -3.99 4.12
C PRO A 21 -8.47 -5.33 3.95
N GLY A 22 -8.39 -5.86 2.73
CA GLY A 22 -7.57 -7.04 2.38
C GLY A 22 -7.79 -8.32 3.19
N SER A 23 -8.86 -8.43 3.98
CA SER A 23 -9.06 -9.52 4.95
C SER A 23 -9.09 -10.91 4.30
N GLU A 24 -9.56 -10.98 3.06
CA GLU A 24 -9.68 -12.21 2.28
C GLU A 24 -8.36 -12.59 1.58
N TYR A 25 -7.41 -11.65 1.45
CA TYR A 25 -6.10 -11.90 0.83
C TYR A 25 -5.16 -12.75 1.71
N LYS A 26 -5.51 -13.07 2.96
CA LYS A 26 -4.64 -13.81 3.89
C LYS A 26 -4.33 -15.25 3.46
N SER A 27 -5.25 -15.90 2.74
CA SER A 27 -5.13 -17.29 2.30
C SER A 27 -4.09 -17.46 1.19
N LYS A 28 -3.20 -18.47 1.31
CA LYS A 28 -2.20 -18.78 0.27
C LYS A 28 -2.85 -19.00 -1.11
N LYS A 29 -3.94 -19.77 -1.16
CA LYS A 29 -4.70 -20.03 -2.38
C LYS A 29 -5.22 -18.74 -3.02
N VAL A 30 -5.70 -17.81 -2.20
CA VAL A 30 -6.19 -16.51 -2.67
C VAL A 30 -5.05 -15.67 -3.22
N LYS A 31 -3.91 -15.60 -2.51
CA LYS A 31 -2.72 -14.89 -2.98
C LYS A 31 -2.26 -15.40 -4.34
N GLU A 32 -2.15 -16.72 -4.49
CA GLU A 32 -1.73 -17.36 -5.74
C GLU A 32 -2.69 -17.06 -6.89
N ALA A 33 -4.01 -17.11 -6.65
CA ALA A 33 -5.01 -16.80 -7.68
C ALA A 33 -5.01 -15.31 -8.08
N VAL A 34 -4.81 -14.40 -7.11
CA VAL A 34 -4.64 -12.97 -7.39
C VAL A 34 -3.38 -12.70 -8.20
N VAL A 35 -2.27 -13.35 -7.85
CA VAL A 35 -1.00 -13.26 -8.59
C VAL A 35 -1.14 -13.85 -9.99
N ALA A 36 -1.84 -14.98 -10.14
CA ALA A 36 -2.08 -15.63 -11.43
C ALA A 36 -3.12 -14.88 -12.31
N GLY A 37 -3.74 -13.82 -11.80
CA GLY A 37 -4.75 -13.04 -12.51
C GLY A 37 -6.11 -13.75 -12.66
N THR A 38 -6.30 -14.91 -12.03
CA THR A 38 -7.58 -15.64 -12.03
C THR A 38 -8.58 -15.08 -11.03
N MET A 39 -8.13 -14.18 -10.16
CA MET A 39 -8.94 -13.42 -9.23
C MET A 39 -8.44 -11.98 -9.17
N THR A 40 -9.34 -11.00 -9.05
CA THR A 40 -8.94 -9.58 -8.99
C THR A 40 -8.58 -9.19 -7.55
N LYS A 41 -7.62 -8.27 -7.39
CA LYS A 41 -7.29 -7.71 -6.06
C LYS A 41 -8.54 -7.14 -5.37
N ALA A 42 -9.35 -6.40 -6.11
CA ALA A 42 -10.58 -5.78 -5.59
C ALA A 42 -11.58 -6.81 -5.04
N SER A 43 -11.70 -7.98 -5.67
CA SER A 43 -12.62 -9.05 -5.21
C SER A 43 -12.28 -9.61 -3.81
N VAL A 44 -11.07 -9.37 -3.32
CA VAL A 44 -10.58 -9.81 -2.01
C VAL A 44 -10.31 -8.65 -1.06
N GLY A 45 -10.85 -7.47 -1.39
CA GLY A 45 -10.70 -6.24 -0.61
C GLY A 45 -9.31 -5.61 -0.69
N LEU A 46 -8.46 -6.05 -1.64
CA LEU A 46 -7.14 -5.50 -1.87
C LEU A 46 -7.20 -4.44 -3.00
N LEU A 47 -6.57 -3.30 -2.78
CA LEU A 47 -6.51 -2.19 -3.72
C LEU A 47 -5.05 -1.82 -4.00
N ASP A 48 -4.80 -1.32 -5.20
CA ASP A 48 -3.52 -0.72 -5.55
C ASP A 48 -3.58 0.78 -5.22
N PRO A 49 -2.68 1.29 -4.35
CA PRO A 49 -2.65 2.70 -4.02
C PRO A 49 -2.27 3.52 -5.25
N THR A 50 -3.00 4.61 -5.46
CA THR A 50 -2.71 5.60 -6.50
C THR A 50 -2.22 6.90 -5.85
N GLU A 51 -1.83 7.88 -6.66
CA GLU A 51 -1.55 9.23 -6.16
C GLU A 51 -2.73 9.79 -5.35
N ALA A 52 -3.96 9.52 -5.77
CA ALA A 52 -5.16 9.96 -5.07
C ALA A 52 -5.23 9.42 -3.63
N THR A 53 -4.78 8.17 -3.40
CA THR A 53 -4.71 7.58 -2.05
C THR A 53 -3.80 8.41 -1.13
N CYS A 54 -2.66 8.88 -1.63
CA CYS A 54 -1.72 9.67 -0.86
C CYS A 54 -2.24 11.10 -0.62
N LEU A 55 -2.89 11.68 -1.62
CA LEU A 55 -3.44 13.04 -1.56
C LEU A 55 -4.65 13.18 -0.65
N VAL A 56 -5.22 12.08 -0.11
CA VAL A 56 -6.24 12.14 0.97
C VAL A 56 -5.71 12.87 2.20
N CYS A 57 -4.43 12.66 2.54
CA CYS A 57 -3.78 13.28 3.70
C CYS A 57 -2.71 14.30 3.28
N HIS A 58 -2.00 14.07 2.18
CA HIS A 58 -0.95 14.96 1.69
C HIS A 58 -1.51 16.09 0.81
N ASN A 59 -2.37 16.92 1.40
CA ASN A 59 -3.00 18.05 0.73
C ASN A 59 -3.00 19.30 1.63
N SER A 60 -3.36 20.45 1.04
CA SER A 60 -3.37 21.76 1.71
C SER A 60 -4.34 21.88 2.89
N LYS A 61 -5.27 20.93 3.09
CA LYS A 61 -6.17 20.90 4.24
C LYS A 61 -5.50 20.29 5.48
N SER A 62 -4.36 19.61 5.32
CA SER A 62 -3.60 19.09 6.46
C SER A 62 -2.95 20.25 7.22
N PRO A 63 -3.11 20.34 8.55
CA PRO A 63 -2.54 21.44 9.35
C PRO A 63 -1.01 21.46 9.33
N THR A 64 -0.38 20.36 8.90
CA THR A 64 1.08 20.20 8.81
C THR A 64 1.53 20.00 7.36
N TYR A 65 0.73 20.44 6.39
CA TYR A 65 1.01 20.25 4.97
C TYR A 65 2.42 20.73 4.58
N LYS A 66 3.12 19.88 3.83
CA LYS A 66 4.36 20.18 3.13
C LYS A 66 4.20 19.72 1.68
N PRO A 67 4.90 20.34 0.71
CA PRO A 67 4.92 19.84 -0.66
C PRO A 67 5.19 18.34 -0.71
N PHE A 68 4.37 17.62 -1.46
CA PHE A 68 4.39 16.17 -1.55
C PHE A 68 4.66 15.75 -2.99
N ASP A 69 5.79 15.08 -3.21
CA ASP A 69 6.12 14.41 -4.47
C ASP A 69 5.74 12.94 -4.34
N TRP A 70 4.62 12.56 -4.97
CA TRP A 70 4.11 11.19 -4.94
C TRP A 70 5.12 10.16 -5.44
N LYS A 71 5.81 10.43 -6.56
CA LYS A 71 6.72 9.47 -7.17
C LYS A 71 7.92 9.20 -6.28
N SER A 72 8.52 10.26 -5.73
CA SER A 72 9.66 10.14 -4.81
C SER A 72 9.27 9.39 -3.53
N LYS A 73 8.10 9.71 -2.94
CA LYS A 73 7.66 9.06 -1.70
C LYS A 73 7.20 7.63 -1.91
N GLN A 74 6.51 7.33 -3.00
CA GLN A 74 6.14 5.96 -3.35
C GLN A 74 7.39 5.09 -3.50
N ALA A 75 8.39 5.53 -4.26
CA ALA A 75 9.64 4.78 -4.44
C ALA A 75 10.36 4.47 -3.12
N ALA A 76 10.30 5.38 -2.15
CA ALA A 76 10.93 5.18 -0.84
C ALA A 76 10.20 4.16 0.06
N ILE A 77 8.91 3.91 -0.18
CA ILE A 77 8.07 3.01 0.66
C ILE A 77 7.70 1.70 -0.04
N THR A 78 8.01 1.58 -1.34
CA THR A 78 7.75 0.37 -2.12
C THR A 78 8.40 -0.82 -1.45
N HIS A 79 7.59 -1.84 -1.20
CA HIS A 79 8.02 -3.11 -0.63
C HIS A 79 7.71 -4.22 -1.63
N PRO A 80 8.62 -4.47 -2.59
CA PRO A 80 8.39 -5.49 -3.59
C PRO A 80 8.36 -6.86 -2.90
N ASN A 81 7.41 -7.70 -3.31
CA ASN A 81 7.45 -9.09 -2.90
C ASN A 81 8.67 -9.73 -3.57
N PRO A 82 9.63 -10.30 -2.84
CA PRO A 82 10.82 -10.91 -3.47
C PRO A 82 10.48 -12.09 -4.39
N ALA A 83 9.28 -12.68 -4.26
CA ALA A 83 8.77 -13.67 -5.20
C ALA A 83 8.03 -13.06 -6.41
N HIS A 84 7.66 -11.78 -6.36
CA HIS A 84 6.90 -11.08 -7.40
C HIS A 84 7.29 -9.59 -7.48
N THR A 85 8.08 -9.23 -8.49
CA THR A 85 8.35 -7.84 -8.86
C THR A 85 7.10 -7.26 -9.53
N HIS A 86 6.50 -6.23 -8.92
CA HIS A 86 5.55 -5.34 -9.58
C HIS A 86 6.30 -4.32 -10.43
#